data_AF-A0A916QBC6-F1
#
_entry.id   AF-A0A916QBC6-F1
#
_cell.length_a   1.000
_cell.length_b   1.000
_cell.length_c   1.000
_cell.angle_alpha   90.00
_cell.angle_beta   90.00
_cell.angle_gamma   90.00
#
_symmetry.space_group_name_H-M   'P 1'
#
loop_
_entity.id
_entity.type
_entity.pdbx_description
1 polymer ?
#
loop_
_entity_poly.entity_id
_entity_poly.type
_entity_poly.pdbx_seq_one_letter_code
_entity_poly.pdbx_strand_id
1 'polypeptide(L)'
;MKDTMDKLLRLGLGLVAAGKEQIEKTVEELVEKGELSRAESKAVVDEWLKKGEDTKQHIERLIQERLDALIQQANLATKGEIARLEQRIAELEEKLADRSSDESAQ
;
A
#
# COMPACT_ATOMS: atom_id res chain seq x y z
N MET A 1 -18.91 4.92 13.70
CA MET A 1 -18.12 4.81 12.45
C MET A 1 -16.75 4.19 12.68
N LYS A 2 -15.93 4.67 13.63
CA LYS A 2 -14.63 4.03 13.95
C LYS A 2 -14.75 2.55 14.34
N ASP A 3 -15.71 2.20 15.20
CA ASP A 3 -15.95 0.80 15.59
C ASP A 3 -16.33 -0.13 14.44
N THR A 4 -17.03 0.37 13.42
CA THR A 4 -17.44 -0.43 12.26
C THR A 4 -16.26 -0.74 11.36
N MET A 5 -15.35 0.23 11.19
CA MET A 5 -14.08 0.07 10.47
C MET A 5 -13.17 -0.92 11.19
N ASP A 6 -13.02 -0.77 12.52
CA ASP A 6 -12.18 -1.63 13.34
C ASP A 6 -12.67 -3.09 13.34
N LYS A 7 -13.99 -3.29 13.39
CA LYS A 7 -14.61 -4.61 13.25
C LYS A 7 -14.37 -5.21 11.86
N LEU A 8 -14.51 -4.41 10.80
CA LEU A 8 -14.30 -4.89 9.42
C LEU A 8 -12.84 -5.30 9.19
N LEU A 9 -11.88 -4.55 9.71
CA LEU A 9 -10.46 -4.88 9.66
C LEU A 9 -10.14 -6.16 10.44
N ARG A 10 -10.66 -6.32 11.66
CA ARG A 10 -10.48 -7.54 12.46
C ARG A 10 -11.10 -8.78 11.81
N LEU A 11 -12.29 -8.62 11.22
CA LEU A 11 -12.94 -9.68 10.44
C LEU A 11 -12.10 -10.04 9.22
N GLY A 12 -11.63 -9.05 8.45
CA GLY A 12 -10.78 -9.27 7.28
C GLY A 12 -9.47 -10.00 7.64
N LEU A 13 -8.79 -9.55 8.70
CA LEU A 13 -7.56 -10.20 9.20
C LEU A 13 -7.83 -11.63 9.70
N GLY A 14 -8.94 -11.84 10.41
CA GLY A 14 -9.36 -13.17 10.86
C GLY A 14 -9.68 -14.12 9.70
N LEU A 15 -10.33 -13.63 8.65
CA LEU A 15 -10.61 -14.40 7.43
C LEU A 15 -9.33 -14.79 6.69
N VAL A 16 -8.36 -13.88 6.57
CA VAL A 16 -7.07 -14.17 5.92
C VAL A 16 -6.26 -15.19 6.72
N ALA A 17 -6.19 -15.04 8.04
CA ALA A 17 -5.49 -15.98 8.92
C ALA A 17 -6.10 -17.38 8.86
N ALA A 18 -7.44 -17.47 8.97
CA ALA A 18 -8.17 -18.74 8.86
C ALA A 18 -8.00 -19.38 7.48
N GLY A 19 -7.96 -18.59 6.41
CA GLY A 19 -7.74 -19.09 5.06
C GLY A 19 -6.41 -19.81 4.89
N LYS A 20 -5.32 -19.25 5.42
CA LYS A 20 -3.98 -19.87 5.35
C LYS A 20 -3.94 -21.21 6.11
N GLU A 21 -4.41 -21.22 7.35
CA GLU A 21 -4.44 -22.42 8.20
C GLU A 21 -5.32 -23.52 7.59
N GLN A 22 -6.46 -23.15 7.00
CA GLN A 22 -7.37 -24.10 6.35
C GLN A 22 -6.74 -24.72 5.09
N ILE A 23 -5.97 -23.96 4.30
CA ILE A 23 -5.27 -24.47 3.12
C ILE A 23 -4.20 -25.47 3.54
N GLU A 24 -3.36 -25.13 4.52
CA GLU A 24 -2.31 -26.03 5.04
C GLU A 24 -2.92 -27.34 5.54
N LYS A 25 -4.00 -27.25 6.32
CA LYS A 25 -4.71 -28.43 6.83
C LYS A 25 -5.31 -29.30 5.72
N THR A 26 -5.93 -28.69 4.71
CA THR A 26 -6.55 -29.43 3.59
C THR A 26 -5.48 -30.15 2.77
N VAL A 27 -4.33 -29.51 2.53
CA VAL A 27 -3.20 -30.12 1.84
C VAL A 27 -2.62 -31.28 2.64
N GLU A 28 -2.51 -31.15 3.96
CA GLU A 28 -2.02 -32.21 4.84
C GLU A 28 -2.97 -33.42 4.86
N GLU A 29 -4.29 -33.20 4.91
CA GLU A 29 -5.30 -34.26 4.83
C GLU A 29 -5.23 -35.04 3.49
N LEU A 30 -4.92 -34.36 2.38
CA LEU A 30 -4.75 -35.01 1.07
C LEU A 30 -3.47 -35.88 1.02
N VAL A 31 -2.42 -35.45 1.72
CA VAL A 31 -1.20 -36.27 1.88
C VAL A 31 -1.46 -37.50 2.74
N GLU A 32 -2.19 -37.35 3.84
CA GLU A 32 -2.54 -38.46 4.73
C GLU A 32 -3.43 -39.50 4.04
N LYS A 33 -4.36 -39.05 3.18
CA LYS A 33 -5.19 -39.93 2.35
C LYS A 33 -4.43 -40.61 1.21
N GLY A 34 -3.16 -40.24 0.99
CA GLY A 34 -2.33 -40.75 -0.10
C GLY A 34 -2.74 -40.23 -1.48
N GLU A 35 -3.61 -39.22 -1.54
CA GLU A 35 -4.03 -38.55 -2.78
C GLU A 35 -2.95 -37.61 -3.32
N LEU A 36 -2.01 -37.20 -2.45
CA LEU A 36 -0.89 -36.35 -2.80
C LEU A 36 0.40 -36.85 -2.13
N SER A 37 1.53 -36.85 -2.84
CA SER A 37 2.82 -37.08 -2.18
C SER A 37 3.28 -35.85 -1.38
N ARG A 38 4.15 -36.06 -0.38
CA ARG A 38 4.77 -34.96 0.38
C ARG A 38 5.58 -33.99 -0.48
N ALA A 39 6.04 -34.42 -1.65
CA ALA A 39 6.77 -33.56 -2.59
C ALA A 39 5.81 -32.67 -3.38
N GLU A 40 4.70 -33.24 -3.84
CA GLU A 40 3.65 -32.51 -4.56
C GLU A 40 2.92 -31.52 -3.65
N SER A 41 2.69 -31.85 -2.37
CA SER A 41 2.06 -30.93 -1.41
C SER A 41 2.87 -29.65 -1.21
N LYS A 42 4.20 -29.77 -1.08
CA LYS A 42 5.10 -28.62 -0.99
C LYS A 42 5.08 -27.79 -2.26
N ALA A 43 5.11 -28.42 -3.43
CA ALA A 43 5.06 -27.71 -4.71
C ALA A 43 3.75 -26.92 -4.88
N VAL A 44 2.61 -27.51 -4.48
CA VAL A 44 1.31 -26.83 -4.52
C VAL A 44 1.28 -25.62 -3.59
N VAL A 45 1.75 -25.77 -2.34
CA VAL A 45 1.82 -24.65 -1.38
C VAL A 45 2.74 -23.54 -1.90
N ASP A 46 3.90 -23.89 -2.43
CA ASP A 46 4.87 -22.92 -2.97
C ASP A 46 4.29 -22.16 -4.19
N GLU A 47 3.58 -22.85 -5.09
CA GLU A 47 2.91 -22.21 -6.22
C GLU A 47 1.80 -21.25 -5.77
N TRP A 48 1.03 -21.64 -4.76
CA TRP A 48 -0.04 -20.81 -4.19
C TRP A 48 0.53 -19.57 -3.48
N LEU A 49 1.61 -19.72 -2.72
CA LEU A 49 2.30 -18.59 -2.09
C LEU A 49 2.84 -17.62 -3.14
N LYS A 50 3.45 -18.14 -4.21
CA LYS A 50 3.98 -17.31 -5.30
C LYS A 50 2.87 -16.55 -6.03
N LYS A 51 1.78 -17.22 -6.39
CA LYS A 51 0.58 -16.56 -6.98
C LYS A 51 -0.04 -15.55 -6.02
N GLY A 52 -0.05 -15.86 -4.73
CA GLY A 52 -0.52 -14.96 -3.67
C GLY A 52 0.28 -13.66 -3.61
N GLU A 53 1.62 -13.74 -3.66
CA GLU A 53 2.50 -12.57 -3.66
C GLU A 53 2.31 -11.72 -4.93
N ASP A 54 2.22 -12.34 -6.11
CA ASP A 54 1.95 -11.62 -7.36
C ASP A 54 0.60 -10.90 -7.33
N THR A 55 -0.42 -11.57 -6.79
CA THR A 55 -1.77 -11.01 -6.64
C THR A 55 -1.77 -9.86 -5.64
N LYS A 56 -1.07 -9.99 -4.52
CA LYS A 56 -0.92 -8.94 -3.52
C LYS A 56 -0.28 -7.69 -4.13
N GLN A 57 0.83 -7.83 -4.86
CA GLN A 57 1.48 -6.71 -5.53
C GLN A 57 0.57 -6.03 -6.56
N HIS A 58 -0.25 -6.81 -7.27
CA HIS A 58 -1.23 -6.26 -8.21
C HIS A 58 -2.32 -5.43 -7.48
N ILE A 59 -2.84 -5.95 -6.36
CA ILE A 59 -3.82 -5.25 -5.54
C ILE A 59 -3.22 -3.97 -4.94
N GLU A 60 -2.00 -4.02 -4.42
CA GLU A 60 -1.30 -2.86 -3.86
C GLU A 60 -1.16 -1.75 -4.91
N ARG A 61 -0.76 -2.08 -6.15
CA ARG A 61 -0.71 -1.11 -7.26
C ARG A 61 -2.07 -0.51 -7.58
N LEU A 62 -3.11 -1.34 -7.69
CA LEU A 62 -4.46 -0.87 -7.96
C LEU A 62 -4.97 0.07 -6.87
N ILE A 63 -4.72 -0.25 -5.60
CA ILE A 63 -5.11 0.61 -4.47
C ILE A 63 -4.38 1.95 -4.58
N GLN A 64 -3.07 1.93 -4.82
CA GLN A 64 -2.27 3.14 -4.94
C GLN A 64 -2.76 4.04 -6.08
N GLU A 65 -2.96 3.47 -7.27
CA GLU A 65 -3.48 4.21 -8.44
C GLU A 65 -4.87 4.81 -8.17
N ARG A 66 -5.74 4.08 -7.47
CA ARG A 66 -7.08 4.56 -7.10
C ARG A 66 -7.01 5.69 -6.08
N LEU A 67 -6.16 5.58 -5.08
CA LEU A 67 -5.97 6.64 -4.08
C LEU A 67 -5.39 7.90 -4.73
N ASP A 68 -4.39 7.76 -5.58
CA ASP A 68 -3.79 8.89 -6.30
C ASP A 68 -4.83 9.58 -7.20
N ALA A 69 -5.63 8.82 -7.94
CA ALA A 69 -6.71 9.36 -8.77
C ALA A 69 -7.77 10.11 -7.93
N LEU A 70 -8.13 9.58 -6.75
CA LEU A 70 -9.10 10.23 -5.86
C LEU A 70 -8.54 11.54 -5.27
N ILE A 71 -7.27 11.56 -4.87
CA ILE A 71 -6.61 12.77 -4.35
C ILE A 71 -6.60 13.86 -5.43
N GLN A 72 -6.25 13.50 -6.67
CA GLN A 72 -6.26 14.41 -7.81
C GLN A 72 -7.68 14.92 -8.12
N GLN A 73 -8.69 14.05 -8.13
CA GLN A 73 -10.09 14.44 -8.38
C GLN A 73 -10.66 15.33 -7.27
N ALA A 74 -10.27 15.09 -6.02
CA ALA A 74 -10.67 15.90 -4.87
C ALA A 74 -9.92 17.24 -4.80
N ASN A 75 -9.02 17.53 -5.76
CA ASN A 75 -8.20 18.73 -5.82
C ASN A 75 -7.37 18.95 -4.54
N LEU A 76 -6.95 17.84 -3.91
CA LEU A 76 -6.20 17.84 -2.67
C LEU A 76 -4.70 17.94 -2.98
N ALA A 77 -4.03 18.94 -2.44
CA ALA A 77 -2.58 19.08 -2.57
C ALA A 77 -1.86 17.98 -1.77
N THR A 78 -0.89 17.32 -2.41
CA THR A 78 -0.01 16.36 -1.73
C THR A 78 1.00 17.08 -0.84
N LYS A 79 1.54 16.38 0.16
CA LYS A 79 2.61 16.94 1.02
C LYS A 79 3.83 17.38 0.22
N GLY A 80 4.19 16.66 -0.85
CA GLY A 80 5.33 17.01 -1.70
C GLY A 80 5.09 18.29 -2.50
N GLU A 81 3.87 18.50 -3.00
CA GLU A 81 3.51 19.75 -3.69
C GLU A 81 3.55 20.94 -2.72
N ILE A 82 3.06 20.77 -1.50
CA ILE A 82 3.12 21.80 -0.44
C ILE A 82 4.58 22.16 -0.15
N ALA A 83 5.45 21.18 0.12
CA ALA A 83 6.86 21.43 0.41
C ALA A 83 7.58 22.16 -0.75
N ARG A 84 7.25 21.80 -2.00
CA ARG A 84 7.79 22.49 -3.19
C ARG A 84 7.33 23.93 -3.29
N LEU A 85 6.08 24.22 -2.92
CA LEU A 85 5.56 25.59 -2.88
C LEU A 85 6.22 26.39 -1.76
N GLU A 86 6.39 25.80 -0.57
CA GLU A 86 7.09 26.44 0.56
C GLU A 86 8.53 26.82 0.19
N GLN A 87 9.29 25.92 -0.44
CA GLN A 87 10.64 26.23 -0.90
C GLN A 87 10.65 27.37 -1.92
N ARG A 88 9.72 27.36 -2.87
CA ARG A 88 9.64 28.39 -3.90
C ARG A 88 9.22 29.75 -3.32
N ILE A 89 8.39 29.76 -2.28
CA ILE A 89 8.07 30.97 -1.54
C ILE A 89 9.32 31.51 -0.85
N ALA A 90 10.07 30.67 -0.13
CA ALA A 90 11.31 31.08 0.53
C ALA A 90 12.34 31.68 -0.45
N GLU A 91 12.56 31.04 -1.61
CA GLU A 91 13.47 31.56 -2.66
C GLU A 91 13.00 32.91 -3.23
N LEU A 92 11.69 33.13 -3.33
CA LEU A 92 11.14 34.41 -3.80
C LEU A 92 11.25 35.50 -2.72
N GLU A 93 11.03 35.15 -1.46
CA GLU A 93 11.21 36.05 -0.32
C GLU A 93 12.67 36.52 -0.21
N GLU A 94 13.64 35.62 -0.37
CA GLU A 94 15.08 35.94 -0.38
C GLU A 94 15.43 36.90 -1.52
N LYS A 95 14.98 36.62 -2.75
CA LYS A 95 15.22 37.50 -3.91
C LYS A 95 14.60 38.88 -3.76
N LEU A 96 13.44 38.98 -3.10
CA LEU A 96 12.81 40.27 -2.82
C LEU A 96 13.57 41.05 -1.75
N ALA A 97 14.07 40.36 -0.72
CA ALA A 97 14.91 40.98 0.31
C ALA A 97 16.19 41.57 -0.30
N ASP A 98 16.92 40.79 -1.11
CA ASP A 98 18.15 41.23 -1.78
C ASP A 98 17.92 42.46 -2.68
N ARG A 99 16.79 42.48 -3.39
CA ARG A 99 16.43 43.59 -4.28
C ARG A 99 16.09 44.86 -3.51
N SER A 100 15.47 44.74 -2.33
CA SER A 100 15.16 45.88 -1.46
C SER A 100 16.41 46.48 -0.80
N SER A 101 17.44 45.68 -0.52
CA SER A 101 18.72 46.18 -0.02
C SER A 101 19.53 46.92 -1.07
N ASP A 102 19.46 46.51 -2.35
CA ASP A 102 20.13 47.21 -3.45
C ASP A 102 19.48 48.57 -3.77
N GLU A 103 18.15 48.68 -3.64
CA GLU A 103 17.40 49.92 -3.89
C GLU A 103 17.55 50.95 -2.76
N SER A 104 17.94 50.51 -1.56
CA SER A 104 18.21 51.36 -0.38
C SER A 104 19.64 51.91 -0.34
N ALA A 105 20.54 51.36 -1.16
CA ALA A 105 21.96 51.70 -1.21
C ALA A 105 22.33 52.62 -2.40
N GLN A 106 21.36 53.00 -3.23
CA GLN A 106 21.47 54.00 -4.30
C GLN A 106 20.79 55.31 -3.89
#